data_AF-A0A484YM53-F1
#
_entry.id   AF-A0A484YM53-F1
#
_cell.length_a   1.000
_cell.length_b   1.000
_cell.length_c   1.000
_cell.angle_alpha   90.00
_cell.angle_beta   90.00
_cell.angle_gamma   90.00
#
_symmetry.space_group_name_H-M   'P 1'
#
loop_
_entity.id
_entity.type
_entity.pdbx_description
1 polymer ?
#
loop_
_entity_poly.entity_id
_entity_poly.type
_entity_poly.pdbx_seq_one_letter_code
_entity_poly.pdbx_strand_id
1 'polypeptide(L)'
;MKAYKPDVVLGMGGYVSGPGGLAAWSLGIPVVLHEQNGIAGLTNKWLAKIATKVMQAFPGAFPNAEVVGNRCVPMCWRCRCRSNVWLDVRSGSCVGSGWFPGRTHS
;
A
#
# COMPACT_ATOMS: atom_id res chain seq x y z
N MET A 1 17.34 -8.38 10.24
CA MET A 1 17.24 -7.31 11.26
C MET A 1 18.61 -6.89 11.79
N LYS A 2 19.34 -7.76 12.53
CA LYS A 2 20.60 -7.38 13.22
C LYS A 2 21.74 -6.88 12.31
N ALA A 3 21.90 -7.46 11.12
CA ALA A 3 22.96 -7.06 10.18
C ALA A 3 22.63 -5.76 9.43
N TYR A 4 21.34 -5.53 9.12
CA TYR A 4 20.90 -4.42 8.27
C TYR A 4 20.45 -3.18 9.07
N LYS A 5 20.12 -3.34 10.36
CA LYS A 5 19.65 -2.28 11.28
C LYS A 5 18.66 -1.30 10.62
N PRO A 6 17.51 -1.78 10.12
CA PRO A 6 16.53 -0.88 9.50
C PRO A 6 15.92 0.06 10.55
N ASP A 7 15.76 1.33 10.21
CA ASP A 7 15.10 2.32 11.06
C ASP A 7 13.57 2.12 11.12
N VAL A 8 13.00 1.54 10.07
CA VAL A 8 11.56 1.25 9.96
C VAL A 8 11.34 0.03 9.08
N VAL A 9 10.29 -0.74 9.37
CA VAL A 9 9.90 -1.92 8.58
C VAL A 9 8.48 -1.74 8.04
N LEU A 10 8.33 -1.89 6.73
CA LEU A 10 7.03 -1.86 6.04
C LEU A 10 6.55 -3.28 5.75
N GLY A 11 5.44 -3.69 6.36
CA GLY A 11 4.75 -4.95 6.08
C GLY A 11 3.54 -4.75 5.18
N MET A 12 3.59 -5.28 3.95
CA MET A 12 2.50 -5.17 2.96
C MET A 12 1.36 -6.19 3.15
N GLY A 13 1.21 -6.72 4.37
CA GLY A 13 0.27 -7.79 4.69
C GLY A 13 0.71 -9.17 4.20
N GLY A 14 0.18 -10.22 4.85
CA GLY A 14 0.44 -11.62 4.53
C GLY A 14 1.18 -12.35 5.66
N TYR A 15 1.03 -13.68 5.73
CA TYR A 15 1.55 -14.51 6.82
C TYR A 15 3.05 -14.31 7.11
N VAL A 16 3.84 -14.03 6.06
CA VAL A 16 5.30 -13.79 6.14
C VAL A 16 5.64 -12.52 6.92
N SER A 17 4.74 -11.53 6.93
CA SER A 17 4.94 -10.29 7.71
C SER A 17 4.85 -10.53 9.23
N GLY A 18 4.28 -11.66 9.67
CA GLY A 18 4.16 -12.04 11.07
C GLY A 18 5.50 -12.13 11.82
N PRO A 19 6.35 -13.11 11.48
CA PRO A 19 7.65 -13.27 12.13
C PRO A 19 8.59 -12.08 11.89
N GLY A 20 8.50 -11.42 10.72
CA GLY A 20 9.27 -10.22 10.42
C GLY A 20 8.88 -9.02 11.29
N GLY A 21 7.58 -8.78 11.47
CA GLY A 21 7.05 -7.73 12.34
C GLY A 21 7.34 -8.01 13.82
N LEU A 22 7.21 -9.27 14.26
CA LEU A 22 7.54 -9.66 15.62
C LEU A 22 9.03 -9.47 15.93
N ALA A 23 9.91 -9.80 14.98
CA ALA A 23 11.35 -9.60 15.12
C ALA A 23 11.75 -8.11 15.09
N ALA A 24 11.01 -7.25 14.39
CA ALA A 24 11.22 -5.81 14.44
C ALA A 24 10.77 -5.25 15.79
N TRP A 25 9.59 -5.67 16.25
CA TRP A 25 9.01 -5.24 17.51
C TRP A 25 9.88 -5.64 18.72
N SER A 26 10.42 -6.86 18.73
CA SER A 26 11.34 -7.30 19.79
C SER A 26 12.68 -6.56 19.83
N LEU A 27 13.04 -5.89 18.73
CA LEU A 27 14.22 -5.03 18.62
C LEU A 27 13.89 -3.54 18.81
N GLY A 28 12.64 -3.19 19.10
CA GLY A 28 12.18 -1.81 19.26
C GLY A 28 12.11 -1.02 17.95
N ILE A 29 12.12 -1.70 16.81
CA ILE A 29 12.06 -1.06 15.48
C ILE A 29 10.58 -0.82 15.12
N PRO A 30 10.19 0.41 14.72
CA PRO A 30 8.81 0.72 14.37
C PRO A 30 8.36 -0.08 13.15
N VAL A 31 7.16 -0.67 13.27
CA VAL A 31 6.54 -1.48 12.22
C VAL A 31 5.34 -0.74 11.65
N VAL A 32 5.36 -0.56 10.34
CA VAL A 32 4.28 0.03 9.56
C VAL A 32 3.59 -1.07 8.77
N LEU A 33 2.29 -1.23 8.94
CA LEU A 33 1.52 -2.27 8.27
C LEU A 33 0.61 -1.64 7.22
N HIS A 34 0.56 -2.21 6.01
CA HIS A 34 -0.34 -1.81 4.95
C HIS A 34 -1.17 -3.01 4.48
N GLU A 35 -2.48 -2.96 4.69
CA GLU A 35 -3.43 -3.99 4.25
C GLU A 35 -4.05 -3.59 2.90
N GLN A 36 -3.86 -4.45 1.89
CA GLN A 36 -4.40 -4.22 0.55
C GLN A 36 -5.83 -4.75 0.42
N ASN A 37 -6.22 -5.71 1.27
CA ASN A 37 -7.48 -6.41 1.14
C ASN A 37 -8.59 -5.74 1.94
N GLY A 38 -9.84 -5.87 1.46
CA GLY A 38 -11.02 -5.31 2.16
C GLY A 38 -11.35 -6.01 3.49
N ILE A 39 -10.83 -7.21 3.71
CA ILE A 39 -11.03 -7.99 4.95
C ILE A 39 -9.66 -8.29 5.54
N ALA A 40 -9.39 -7.73 6.72
CA ALA A 40 -8.18 -8.04 7.47
C ALA A 40 -8.20 -9.49 7.97
N GLY A 41 -7.20 -10.28 7.55
CA GLY A 41 -7.00 -11.63 8.05
C GLY A 41 -6.66 -11.64 9.55
N LEU A 42 -6.89 -12.78 10.22
CA LEU A 42 -6.65 -12.91 11.67
C LEU A 42 -5.21 -12.55 12.06
N THR A 43 -4.22 -12.99 11.27
CA THR A 43 -2.80 -12.66 11.47
C THR A 43 -2.54 -11.16 11.42
N ASN A 44 -3.15 -10.45 10.47
CA ASN A 44 -2.99 -9.00 10.33
C ASN A 44 -3.72 -8.25 11.44
N LYS A 45 -4.84 -8.76 11.96
CA LYS A 45 -5.51 -8.21 13.16
C LYS A 45 -4.64 -8.34 14.42
N TRP A 46 -3.93 -9.44 14.58
CA TRP A 46 -2.96 -9.59 15.67
C TRP A 46 -1.75 -8.69 15.46
N LEU A 47 -1.22 -8.61 14.23
CA LEU A 47 -0.09 -7.76 13.92
C LEU A 47 -0.39 -6.26 14.05
N ALA A 48 -1.62 -5.85 13.74
CA ALA A 48 -2.08 -4.48 13.89
C ALA A 48 -2.02 -3.98 15.34
N LYS A 49 -2.05 -4.88 16.34
CA LYS A 49 -1.90 -4.51 17.75
C LYS A 49 -0.46 -4.20 18.15
N ILE A 50 0.53 -4.78 17.46
CA ILE A 50 1.96 -4.55 17.73
C ILE A 50 2.56 -3.50 16.79
N ALA A 51 1.91 -3.22 15.66
CA ALA A 51 2.36 -2.24 14.69
C ALA A 51 2.17 -0.81 15.21
N THR A 52 3.16 0.05 14.95
CA THR A 52 3.13 1.47 15.33
C THR A 52 2.14 2.26 14.47
N LYS A 53 1.99 1.87 13.20
CA LYS A 53 1.09 2.51 12.24
C LYS A 53 0.44 1.46 11.35
N VAL A 54 -0.87 1.58 11.15
CA VAL A 54 -1.66 0.68 10.30
C VAL A 54 -2.36 1.50 9.22
N MET A 55 -2.20 1.05 7.99
CA MET A 55 -2.74 1.62 6.76
C MET A 55 -3.63 0.58 6.08
N GLN A 56 -4.75 1.01 5.50
CA GLN A 56 -5.69 0.14 4.81
C GLN A 56 -6.07 0.70 3.44
N ALA A 57 -6.24 -0.18 2.46
CA ALA A 57 -6.67 0.22 1.14
C ALA A 57 -8.16 0.57 1.08
N PHE A 58 -8.99 -0.16 1.84
CA PHE A 58 -10.43 0.01 1.86
C PHE A 58 -10.92 0.35 3.28
N PRO A 59 -11.95 1.20 3.40
CA PRO A 59 -12.59 1.44 4.67
C PRO A 59 -13.28 0.16 5.16
N GLY A 60 -13.08 -0.20 6.44
CA GLY A 60 -13.74 -1.34 7.07
C GLY A 60 -12.85 -2.56 7.33
N ALA A 61 -11.61 -2.58 6.84
CA ALA A 61 -10.67 -3.66 7.17
C ALA A 61 -10.21 -3.58 8.65
N PHE A 62 -10.02 -2.36 9.16
CA PHE A 62 -9.68 -2.07 10.55
C PHE A 62 -10.48 -0.86 11.08
N PRO A 63 -10.89 -0.87 12.36
CA PRO A 63 -11.69 0.21 12.94
C PRO A 63 -10.93 1.54 13.07
N ASN A 64 -9.60 1.51 13.26
CA ASN A 64 -8.77 2.71 13.54
C ASN A 64 -7.58 2.86 12.57
N ALA A 65 -7.65 2.32 11.35
CA ALA A 65 -6.56 2.45 10.37
C ALA A 65 -6.82 3.55 9.35
N GLU A 66 -5.75 4.21 8.94
CA GLU A 66 -5.80 5.28 7.92
C GLU A 66 -6.06 4.67 6.54
N VAL A 67 -7.05 5.22 5.81
CA VAL A 67 -7.42 4.73 4.47
C VAL A 67 -6.54 5.41 3.43
N VAL A 68 -5.61 4.66 2.83
CA VAL A 68 -4.62 5.18 1.88
C VAL A 68 -4.83 4.68 0.45
N GLY A 69 -5.75 3.73 0.26
CA GLY A 69 -5.95 3.06 -1.04
C GLY A 69 -4.89 2.00 -1.31
N ASN A 70 -5.02 1.30 -2.44
CA ASN A 70 -3.99 0.36 -2.89
C ASN A 70 -3.10 0.99 -3.96
N ARG A 71 -1.84 0.54 -4.04
CA ARG A 71 -0.95 0.95 -5.12
C ARG A 71 -1.44 0.38 -6.45
N CYS A 72 -1.96 1.26 -7.31
CA CYS A 72 -2.28 0.92 -8.69
C CYS A 72 -1.16 1.41 -9.62
N VAL A 73 -0.70 0.55 -10.53
CA VAL A 73 0.23 0.94 -11.59
C VAL A 73 -0.41 2.02 -12.48
N PRO A 74 0.35 3.03 -12.96
CA PRO A 74 -0.17 4.15 -13.76
C PRO A 74 -1.04 3.73 -14.93
N MET A 75 -0.74 2.58 -15.54
CA MET A 75 -1.46 2.08 -16.71
C MET A 75 -2.88 1.58 -16.40
N CYS A 76 -3.13 1.08 -15.18
CA CYS A 76 -4.46 0.62 -14.78
C CYS A 76 -5.41 1.80 -14.47
N TRP A 77 -4.88 3.00 -14.27
CA TRP A 77 -5.68 4.24 -14.13
C TRP A 77 -6.23 4.75 -15.45
N ARG A 78 -5.94 4.09 -16.56
CA ARG A 78 -6.30 4.51 -17.90
C ARG A 78 -7.31 3.54 -18.50
N CYS A 79 -8.60 3.89 -18.42
CA CYS A 79 -9.62 3.24 -19.24
C CYS A 79 -9.59 3.86 -20.65
N ARG A 80 -9.53 3.03 -21.70
CA ARG A 80 -9.45 3.52 -23.09
C ARG A 80 -10.81 4.06 -23.54
N CYS A 81 -10.96 5.38 -23.53
CA CYS A 81 -12.15 6.08 -24.05
C CYS A 81 -11.90 6.49 -25.52
N ARG A 82 -12.07 5.56 -26.48
CA ARG A 82 -11.87 5.78 -27.94
C ARG A 82 -10.48 6.32 -28.34
N SER A 83 -10.20 6.23 -29.63
CA SER A 83 -8.90 6.44 -30.25
C SER A 83 -8.14 7.67 -29.71
N ASN A 84 -7.04 7.43 -28.99
CA ASN A 84 -6.08 8.40 -28.42
C ASN A 84 -6.51 9.26 -27.22
N VAL A 85 -7.66 9.00 -26.60
CA VAL A 85 -8.06 9.65 -25.34
C VAL A 85 -8.10 8.64 -24.20
N TRP A 86 -7.55 9.03 -23.06
CA TRP A 86 -7.48 8.16 -21.89
C TRP A 86 -8.24 8.78 -20.73
N LEU A 87 -9.13 8.03 -20.09
CA LEU A 87 -9.74 8.46 -18.85
C LEU A 87 -8.71 8.35 -17.73
N ASP A 88 -8.43 9.44 -17.01
CA ASP A 88 -7.76 9.38 -15.72
C ASP A 88 -8.79 9.02 -14.65
N VAL A 89 -8.72 7.78 -14.16
CA VAL A 89 -9.66 7.23 -13.18
C VAL A 89 -9.54 7.91 -11.80
N ARG A 90 -8.48 8.70 -11.52
CA ARG A 90 -8.40 9.49 -10.28
C ARG A 90 -9.28 10.73 -10.31
N SER A 91 -9.29 11.42 -11.45
CA SER A 91 -9.99 12.68 -11.61
C SER A 91 -11.34 12.54 -12.33
N GLY A 92 -11.62 11.38 -12.91
CA GLY A 92 -12.78 11.18 -13.80
C GLY A 92 -12.65 11.95 -15.11
N SER A 93 -11.47 12.50 -15.42
CA SER A 93 -11.24 13.40 -16.54
C SER A 93 -10.63 12.65 -17.73
N CYS A 94 -11.10 12.93 -18.94
CA CYS A 94 -10.42 12.47 -20.15
C CYS A 94 -9.17 13.31 -20.40
N VAL A 95 -7.99 12.69 -20.32
CA VAL A 95 -6.69 13.31 -20.65
C VAL A 95 -6.21 12.89 -22.03
N GLY A 96 -5.86 13.89 -22.85
CA GLY A 96 -5.24 13.68 -24.15
C GLY A 96 -3.86 13.01 -24.04
N SER A 97 -3.37 12.48 -25.16
CA SER A 97 -2.08 11.76 -25.27
C SER A 97 -0.83 12.56 -24.84
N GLY A 98 -0.95 13.85 -24.53
CA GLY A 98 0.16 14.79 -24.31
C GLY A 98 0.62 15.03 -22.87
N TRP A 99 -0.01 14.46 -21.83
CA TRP A 99 0.41 14.69 -20.45
C TRP A 99 1.16 13.49 -19.87
N PHE A 100 2.50 13.58 -19.85
CA PHE A 100 3.39 12.65 -19.14
C PHE A 100 4.28 13.44 -18.17
N PRO A 101 3.96 13.55 -16.87
CA PRO A 101 4.97 13.81 -15.87
C PRO A 101 5.63 12.47 -15.53
N GLY A 102 6.83 12.21 -16.06
CA GLY A 102 7.69 11.12 -15.58
C GLY A 102 7.99 9.96 -16.54
N ARG A 103 7.95 10.16 -17.86
CA ARG A 103 8.66 9.26 -18.79
C ARG A 103 10.15 9.62 -18.81
N THR A 104 10.93 9.08 -17.88
CA THR A 104 12.36 8.85 -18.15
C THR A 104 12.44 7.56 -18.96
N HIS A 105 12.52 7.70 -20.29
CA HIS A 105 13.05 6.63 -21.13
C HIS A 105 14.57 6.67 -20.97
N SER A 106 15.15 5.56 -20.52
CA SER A 106 16.52 5.20 -20.90
C SER A 106 16.54 4.78 -22.36
#